data_AF-A0A519YTZ8-F1
#
_entry.id   AF-A0A519YTZ8-F1
#
_cell.length_a   1.000
_cell.length_b   1.000
_cell.length_c   1.000
_cell.angle_alpha   90.00
_cell.angle_beta   90.00
_cell.angle_gamma   90.00
#
_symmetry.space_group_name_H-M   'P 1'
#
loop_
_entity.id
_entity.type
_entity.pdbx_description
1 polymer ?
#
loop_
_entity_poly.entity_id
_entity_poly.type
_entity_poly.pdbx_seq_one_letter_code
_entity_poly.pdbx_strand_id
1 'polypeptide(L)'
;MAQQSLNYDGVPEPVVESEADRKGLGYEKLGVIVGFLVGLPVGVGLVETPLASAGAPQWLGIVATVAVVAVCTALGLRGGAALAKKAAHE
;
A
#
# COMPACT_ATOMS: atom_id res chain seq x y z
N MET A 1 -17.98 23.49 -46.86
CA MET A 1 -16.87 23.26 -45.92
C MET A 1 -17.31 23.80 -44.57
N ALA A 2 -17.76 22.94 -43.66
CA ALA A 2 -18.22 23.37 -42.34
C ALA A 2 -17.01 23.51 -41.40
N GLN A 3 -16.79 24.71 -40.86
CA GLN A 3 -15.84 24.92 -39.77
C GLN A 3 -16.42 24.35 -38.49
N GLN A 4 -15.82 23.26 -38.01
CA GLN A 4 -16.09 22.71 -36.70
C GLN A 4 -15.32 23.56 -35.68
N SER A 5 -15.99 24.54 -35.08
CA SER A 5 -15.45 25.32 -33.97
C SER A 5 -15.29 24.39 -32.75
N LEU A 6 -14.06 23.93 -32.50
CA LEU A 6 -13.67 23.28 -31.26
C LEU A 6 -13.72 24.34 -30.14
N ASN A 7 -14.87 24.42 -29.49
CA ASN A 7 -15.07 25.22 -28.30
C ASN A 7 -14.41 24.50 -27.12
N TYR A 8 -13.16 24.84 -26.82
CA TYR A 8 -12.44 24.36 -25.63
C TYR A 8 -12.86 25.20 -24.43
N ASP A 9 -14.09 24.99 -23.97
CA ASP A 9 -14.58 25.57 -22.71
C ASP A 9 -14.43 24.51 -21.63
N GLY A 10 -13.19 24.34 -21.18
CA GLY A 10 -12.78 23.30 -20.26
C GLY A 10 -11.66 23.80 -19.38
N VAL A 11 -11.94 24.85 -18.61
CA VAL A 11 -11.17 25.08 -17.37
C VAL A 11 -11.18 23.73 -16.64
N PRO A 12 -10.02 23.14 -16.29
CA PRO A 12 -10.02 21.93 -15.50
C PRO A 12 -10.77 22.28 -14.21
N GLU A 13 -11.99 21.76 -14.05
CA GLU A 13 -12.67 21.84 -12.77
C GLU A 13 -11.66 21.36 -11.74
N PRO A 14 -11.34 22.16 -10.70
CA PRO A 14 -10.53 21.64 -9.63
C PRO A 14 -11.29 20.41 -9.15
N VAL A 15 -10.72 19.22 -9.33
CA VAL A 15 -11.23 18.01 -8.74
C VAL A 15 -11.24 18.32 -7.26
N VAL A 16 -12.41 18.68 -6.72
CA VAL A 16 -12.61 18.91 -5.30
C VAL A 16 -12.56 17.51 -4.71
N GLU A 17 -11.34 17.01 -4.57
CA GLU A 17 -11.05 15.81 -3.81
C GLU A 17 -11.65 16.07 -2.44
N SER A 18 -12.76 15.37 -2.16
CA SER A 18 -13.43 15.47 -0.87
C SER A 18 -12.39 15.16 0.21
N GLU A 19 -12.41 15.87 1.33
CA GLU A 19 -11.52 15.61 2.46
C GLU A 19 -11.55 14.14 2.90
N ALA A 20 -12.68 13.46 2.68
CA ALA A 20 -12.86 12.03 2.88
C ALA A 20 -11.99 11.15 1.97
N ASP A 21 -11.78 11.56 0.71
CA ASP A 21 -10.95 10.84 -0.27
C ASP A 21 -9.46 10.97 0.06
N ARG A 22 -9.03 12.18 0.46
CA ARG A 22 -7.66 12.41 0.99
C ARG A 22 -7.39 11.64 2.28
N LYS A 23 -8.38 11.58 3.19
CA LYS A 23 -8.28 10.80 4.42
C LYS A 23 -8.20 9.29 4.11
N GLY A 24 -9.03 8.79 3.20
CA GLY A 24 -9.01 7.41 2.72
C GLY A 24 -7.65 6.98 2.17
N LEU A 25 -7.09 7.79 1.26
CA LEU A 25 -5.75 7.56 0.70
C LEU A 25 -4.64 7.60 1.76
N GLY A 26 -4.83 8.43 2.80
CA GLY A 26 -3.93 8.52 3.96
C GLY A 26 -3.92 7.23 4.79
N TYR A 27 -5.08 6.64 5.08
CA TYR A 27 -5.18 5.39 5.84
C TYR A 27 -4.59 4.20 5.08
N GLU A 28 -4.76 4.16 3.76
CA GLU A 28 -4.16 3.11 2.93
C GLU A 28 -2.62 3.19 2.95
N LYS A 29 -2.06 4.40 2.80
CA LYS A 29 -0.61 4.62 2.92
C LYS A 29 -0.07 4.27 4.31
N LEU A 30 -0.78 4.65 5.37
CA LEU A 30 -0.40 4.29 6.73
C LEU A 30 -0.38 2.77 6.94
N GLY A 31 -1.36 2.06 6.39
CA GLY A 31 -1.40 0.60 6.41
C GLY A 31 -0.17 -0.04 5.76
N VAL A 32 0.27 0.48 4.61
CA VAL A 32 1.50 0.00 3.92
C VAL A 32 2.74 0.26 4.77
N ILE A 33 2.88 1.48 5.32
CA ILE A 33 4.05 1.87 6.11
C ILE A 33 4.15 1.00 7.36
N VAL A 34 3.05 0.82 8.10
CA VAL A 34 3.01 -0.02 9.29
C VAL A 34 3.30 -1.48 8.92
N GLY A 35 2.69 -1.99 7.85
CA GLY A 35 2.93 -3.35 7.36
C GLY A 35 4.40 -3.60 6.98
N PHE A 36 5.05 -2.61 6.35
CA PHE A 36 6.48 -2.70 6.01
C PHE A 36 7.38 -2.60 7.25
N LEU A 37 7.12 -1.64 8.15
CA LEU A 37 7.89 -1.43 9.37
C LEU A 37 7.85 -2.64 10.31
N VAL A 38 6.75 -3.38 10.32
CA VAL A 38 6.63 -4.64 11.08
C VAL A 38 7.19 -5.82 10.28
N GLY A 39 6.87 -5.92 8.99
CA GLY A 39 7.25 -7.05 8.15
C GLY A 39 8.75 -7.21 7.96
N LEU A 40 9.50 -6.11 7.89
CA LEU A 40 10.94 -6.13 7.65
C LEU A 40 11.77 -6.68 8.82
N PRO A 41 11.61 -6.22 10.08
CA PRO A 41 12.29 -6.84 11.23
C PRO A 41 11.83 -8.27 11.49
N VAL A 42 10.57 -8.62 11.17
CA VAL A 42 10.08 -10.01 11.24
C VAL A 42 10.77 -10.89 10.19
N GLY A 43 10.87 -10.44 8.94
CA GLY A 43 11.56 -11.18 7.88
C GLY A 43 13.04 -11.37 8.17
N VAL A 44 13.75 -10.30 8.52
CA VAL A 44 15.19 -10.37 8.81
C VAL A 44 15.46 -11.15 10.11
N GLY A 45 14.76 -10.83 11.19
CA GLY A 45 15.04 -11.42 12.50
C GLY A 45 14.54 -12.85 12.67
N LEU A 46 13.33 -13.15 12.21
CA LEU A 46 12.66 -14.43 12.47
C LEU A 46 12.68 -15.40 11.29
N VAL A 47 13.06 -14.96 10.08
CA VAL A 47 13.13 -15.85 8.91
C VAL A 47 14.56 -16.03 8.44
N GLU A 48 15.33 -14.96 8.29
CA GLU A 48 16.69 -15.07 7.77
C GLU A 48 17.63 -15.81 8.75
N THR A 49 17.56 -15.49 10.04
CA THR A 49 18.38 -16.14 11.09
C THR A 49 18.19 -17.67 11.15
N PRO A 50 16.97 -18.23 11.22
CA PRO A 50 16.78 -19.68 11.22
C PRO A 50 17.06 -20.33 9.87
N LEU A 51 16.78 -19.68 8.73
CA LEU A 51 17.15 -20.22 7.41
C LEU A 51 18.67 -20.33 7.25
N ALA A 52 19.40 -19.30 7.68
CA ALA A 52 20.86 -19.31 7.68
C ALA A 52 21.41 -20.42 8.59
N SER A 53 20.81 -20.60 9.78
CA SER A 53 21.16 -21.68 10.72
C SER A 53 20.87 -23.09 10.16
N ALA A 54 19.84 -23.22 9.32
CA ALA A 54 19.48 -24.47 8.63
C ALA A 54 20.35 -24.76 7.40
N GLY A 55 21.34 -23.92 7.08
CA GLY A 55 22.20 -24.08 5.89
C GLY A 55 21.46 -23.80 4.58
N ALA A 56 20.34 -23.08 4.63
CA ALA A 56 19.57 -22.76 3.43
C ALA A 56 20.33 -21.78 2.52
N PRO A 57 20.14 -21.86 1.20
CA PRO A 57 20.72 -20.91 0.26
C PRO A 57 20.26 -19.48 0.55
N GLN A 58 21.16 -18.50 0.39
CA GLN A 58 20.85 -17.09 0.66
C GLN A 58 19.68 -16.54 -0.17
N TRP A 59 19.51 -17.00 -1.41
CA TRP A 59 18.39 -16.61 -2.27
C TRP A 59 17.03 -17.00 -1.66
N LEU A 60 16.99 -18.09 -0.89
CA LEU A 60 15.79 -18.59 -0.21
C LEU A 60 15.42 -17.68 0.98
N GLY A 61 16.43 -17.18 1.71
CA GLY A 61 16.23 -16.18 2.77
C GLY A 61 15.67 -14.86 2.22
N ILE A 62 16.18 -14.42 1.07
CA ILE A 62 15.68 -13.22 0.37
C ILE A 62 14.21 -13.41 -0.05
N VAL A 63 13.88 -14.52 -0.71
CA VAL A 63 12.51 -14.82 -1.16
C VAL A 63 11.55 -14.90 0.03
N ALA A 64 11.96 -15.55 1.12
CA ALA A 64 11.14 -15.69 2.31
C ALA A 64 10.91 -14.34 3.02
N THR A 65 11.95 -13.49 3.08
CA THR A 65 11.84 -12.12 3.63
C THR A 65 10.89 -11.26 2.79
N VAL A 66 11.02 -11.30 1.46
CA VAL A 66 10.11 -10.60 0.54
C VAL A 66 8.68 -11.09 0.71
N ALA A 67 8.46 -12.40 0.84
CA ALA A 67 7.13 -12.96 1.08
C ALA A 67 6.53 -12.47 2.40
N VAL A 68 7.30 -12.44 3.49
CA VAL A 68 6.84 -11.91 4.79
C VAL A 68 6.45 -10.44 4.69
N VAL A 69 7.28 -9.62 4.04
CA VAL A 69 7.00 -8.20 3.84
C VAL A 69 5.72 -8.04 3.02
N ALA A 70 5.58 -8.77 1.90
CA ALA A 70 4.39 -8.72 1.06
C ALA A 70 3.12 -9.11 1.83
N VAL A 71 3.17 -10.15 2.66
CA VAL A 71 2.04 -10.57 3.51
C VAL A 71 1.70 -9.50 4.54
N CYS A 72 2.69 -8.96 5.27
CA CYS A 72 2.45 -7.91 6.25
C CYS A 72 1.90 -6.62 5.61
N THR A 73 2.41 -6.23 4.45
CA THR A 73 1.90 -5.10 3.67
C THR A 73 0.47 -5.35 3.18
N ALA A 74 0.16 -6.55 2.69
CA ALA A 74 -1.20 -6.91 2.27
C ALA A 74 -2.18 -6.88 3.46
N LEU A 75 -1.75 -7.33 4.64
CA LEU A 75 -2.55 -7.25 5.87
C LEU A 75 -2.74 -5.80 6.33
N GLY A 76 -1.68 -4.99 6.26
CA GLY A 76 -1.73 -3.55 6.56
C GLY A 76 -2.69 -2.79 5.65
N LEU A 77 -2.66 -3.07 4.34
CA LEU A 77 -3.60 -2.52 3.36
C LEU A 77 -5.05 -2.93 3.65
N ARG A 78 -5.29 -4.21 3.95
CA ARG A 78 -6.63 -4.70 4.30
C ARG A 78 -7.15 -4.09 5.61
N GLY A 79 -6.29 -3.92 6.61
CA GLY A 79 -6.63 -3.24 7.85
C GLY A 79 -6.93 -1.75 7.64
N GLY A 80 -6.12 -1.06 6.84
CA GLY A 80 -6.33 0.34 6.47
C GLY A 80 -7.64 0.55 5.69
N ALA A 81 -7.94 -0.31 4.72
CA ALA A 81 -9.19 -0.28 3.96
C ALA A 81 -10.42 -0.55 4.85
N ALA A 82 -10.31 -1.45 5.84
CA ALA A 82 -11.39 -1.71 6.79
C ALA A 82 -11.64 -0.50 7.71
N LEU A 83 -10.58 0.17 8.17
CA LEU A 83 -10.68 1.39 8.97
C LEU A 83 -11.23 2.56 8.17
N ALA A 84 -10.81 2.74 6.92
CA ALA A 84 -11.36 3.75 6.02
C ALA A 84 -12.86 3.53 5.77
N LYS A 85 -13.28 2.27 5.58
CA LYS A 85 -14.69 1.91 5.43
C LYS A 85 -15.49 2.21 6.71
N LYS A 86 -14.91 1.99 7.89
CA LYS A 86 -15.55 2.30 9.17
C LYS A 86 -15.69 3.81 9.40
N ALA A 87 -14.66 4.58 9.07
CA ALA A 87 -14.65 6.04 9.18
C ALA A 87 -15.57 6.74 8.14
N ALA A 88 -15.91 6.08 7.04
CA ALA A 88 -16.86 6.59 6.04
C ALA A 88 -18.34 6.34 6.41
N HIS A 89 -18.60 5.55 7.46
CA HIS A 89 -19.94 5.23 7.96
C HIS A 89 -20.27 5.92 9.30
N GLU A 90 -19.33 6.70 9.85
CA GLU A 90 -19.50 7.59 11.02
C GLU A 90 -19.76 9.02 10.56
#